data_AF-A0A7S3G956-F1
#
_entry.id   AF-A0A7S3G956-F1
#
_cell.length_a   1.000
_cell.length_b   1.000
_cell.length_c   1.000
_cell.angle_alpha   90.00
_cell.angle_beta   90.00
_cell.angle_gamma   90.00
#
_symmetry.space_group_name_H-M   'P 1'
#
loop_
_entity.id
_entity.type
_entity.pdbx_description
1 polymer ?
#
loop_
_entity_poly.entity_id
_entity_poly.type
_entity_poly.pdbx_seq_one_letter_code
_entity_poly.pdbx_strand_id
1 'polypeptide(L)'
;GLVYVRGCEVIDTLDEAGKIVGRNNPDYSHHEQEKAGDKGKGEEKEKEQINEAKRTFRVWLDPNQYEMDAKKLEKGDINESVYETFNILMRRKPKENNFKGVLDSIRDLINADVSAVVPDWLHDLVLGYGDPGASHYSRMPGMIKTLNFCDTFLSLKHVKDAYPSRAVEVAGEEEGTQPLPPFKLTYPEVVK
;
A
#
# COMPACT_ATOMS: atom_id res chain seq x y z
N GLY A 1 -18.05 -26.61 24.93
CA GLY A 1 -18.55 -25.35 24.33
C GLY A 1 -17.37 -24.43 24.10
N LEU A 2 -17.47 -23.50 23.15
CA LEU A 2 -16.45 -22.45 22.95
C LEU A 2 -16.42 -21.52 24.17
N VAL A 3 -15.23 -21.30 24.75
CA VAL A 3 -15.06 -20.45 25.95
C VAL A 3 -14.38 -19.13 25.60
N TYR A 4 -13.22 -19.18 24.94
CA TYR A 4 -12.43 -18.00 24.57
C TYR A 4 -11.97 -18.03 23.11
N VAL A 5 -11.85 -16.84 22.52
CA VAL A 5 -11.20 -16.62 21.22
C VAL A 5 -10.30 -15.40 21.35
N ARG A 6 -9.04 -15.52 20.96
CA ARG A 6 -8.06 -14.42 20.91
C ARG A 6 -7.34 -14.43 19.58
N GLY A 7 -7.07 -13.24 19.06
CA GLY A 7 -6.27 -13.05 17.86
C GLY A 7 -4.78 -13.00 18.19
N CYS A 8 -3.95 -13.44 17.25
CA CYS A 8 -2.51 -13.26 17.31
C CYS A 8 -1.94 -13.06 15.90
N GLU A 9 -0.74 -12.49 15.83
CA GLU A 9 0.01 -12.32 14.59
C GLU A 9 1.29 -13.14 14.66
N VAL A 10 1.57 -13.94 13.64
CA VAL A 10 2.81 -14.74 13.59
C VAL A 10 3.97 -13.83 13.21
N ILE A 11 4.96 -13.75 14.09
CA ILE A 11 6.19 -13.00 13.87
C ILE A 11 7.22 -13.93 13.24
N ASP A 12 7.48 -15.07 13.89
CA ASP A 12 8.56 -15.98 13.50
C ASP A 12 8.17 -17.43 13.71
N THR A 13 8.84 -18.29 12.94
CA THR A 13 8.89 -19.72 13.19
C THR A 13 10.21 -20.04 13.85
N LEU A 14 10.17 -20.78 14.95
CA LEU A 14 11.36 -21.19 15.70
C LEU A 14 11.68 -22.66 15.46
N ASP A 15 12.96 -22.99 15.42
CA ASP A 15 13.46 -24.36 15.46
C ASP A 15 13.39 -24.96 16.89
N GLU A 16 13.89 -26.19 17.05
CA GLU A 16 13.91 -26.88 18.35
C GLU A 16 14.86 -26.20 19.37
N ALA A 17 15.87 -25.45 18.90
CA ALA A 17 16.81 -24.69 19.73
C ALA A 17 16.29 -23.29 20.07
N GLY A 18 15.14 -22.87 19.54
CA GLY A 18 14.56 -21.54 19.74
C GLY A 18 15.11 -20.47 18.81
N LYS A 19 15.86 -20.83 17.77
CA LYS A 19 16.36 -19.90 16.75
C LYS A 19 15.31 -19.61 15.69
N ILE A 20 15.30 -18.39 15.17
CA ILE A 20 14.39 -17.97 14.08
C ILE A 20 14.80 -18.68 12.80
N VAL A 21 13.83 -19.31 12.13
CA VAL A 21 14.04 -19.97 10.85
C VAL A 21 13.47 -19.13 9.71
N GLY A 22 14.19 -19.09 8.59
CA GLY A 22 13.76 -18.42 7.36
C GLY A 22 14.07 -16.93 7.31
N ARG A 23 13.30 -16.20 6.52
CA ARG A 23 13.62 -14.82 6.08
C ARG A 23 13.77 -13.77 7.18
N ASN A 24 13.24 -14.02 8.37
CA ASN A 24 13.32 -13.10 9.51
C ASN A 24 14.53 -13.39 10.43
N ASN A 25 15.33 -14.41 10.11
CA ASN A 25 16.52 -14.72 10.88
C ASN A 25 17.59 -13.62 10.63
N PRO A 26 18.13 -12.96 11.66
CA PRO A 26 19.16 -11.93 11.48
C PRO A 26 20.48 -12.48 10.92
N ASP A 27 20.73 -13.79 11.06
CA ASP A 27 21.89 -14.47 10.48
C ASP A 27 21.66 -14.90 9.02
N TYR A 28 20.46 -14.66 8.47
CA TYR A 28 20.14 -14.97 7.08
C TYR A 28 20.87 -13.99 6.15
N SER A 29 21.98 -14.42 5.56
CA SER A 29 22.74 -13.58 4.64
C SER A 29 21.96 -13.29 3.36
N HIS A 30 21.85 -12.01 2.97
CA HIS A 30 21.20 -11.53 1.74
C HIS A 30 21.79 -12.12 0.43
N HIS A 31 22.93 -12.80 0.48
CA HIS A 31 23.54 -13.49 -0.68
C HIS A 31 22.70 -14.65 -1.24
N GLU A 32 21.62 -15.05 -0.57
CA GLU A 32 20.73 -16.12 -1.02
C GLU A 32 19.58 -15.64 -1.95
N GLN A 33 19.37 -14.32 -2.12
CA GLN A 33 18.28 -13.80 -2.95
C GLN A 33 18.58 -13.84 -4.46
N GLU A 34 19.83 -13.67 -4.89
CA GLU A 34 20.17 -13.67 -6.33
C GLU A 34 20.10 -15.05 -6.99
N LYS A 35 20.20 -16.14 -6.22
CA LYS A 35 20.18 -17.51 -6.76
C LYS A 35 18.79 -18.11 -6.96
N ALA A 36 17.72 -17.38 -6.61
CA ALA A 36 16.35 -17.84 -6.87
C ALA A 36 15.85 -17.48 -8.30
N GLY A 37 16.62 -16.68 -9.05
CA GLY A 37 16.28 -16.23 -10.40
C GLY A 37 16.85 -17.08 -11.54
N ASP A 38 17.76 -18.01 -11.27
CA ASP A 38 18.36 -18.84 -12.32
C ASP A 38 18.42 -20.31 -11.90
N LYS A 39 17.95 -21.20 -12.79
CA LYS A 39 17.91 -22.65 -12.58
C LYS A 39 19.33 -23.21 -12.73
N GLY A 40 20.21 -22.89 -11.80
CA GLY A 40 21.56 -23.43 -11.70
C GLY A 40 21.73 -24.27 -10.45
N LYS A 41 22.07 -25.55 -10.62
CA LYS A 41 22.47 -26.49 -9.55
C LYS A 41 23.51 -25.82 -8.63
N GLY A 42 23.07 -25.35 -7.48
CA GLY A 42 23.91 -24.83 -6.40
C GLY A 42 23.54 -25.56 -5.13
N GLU A 43 24.55 -26.05 -4.41
CA GLU A 43 24.46 -26.80 -3.16
C GLU A 43 23.36 -26.24 -2.25
N GLU A 44 22.35 -27.08 -1.98
CA GLU A 44 21.32 -26.82 -0.97
C GLU A 44 22.04 -26.76 0.38
N LYS A 45 22.44 -25.56 0.82
CA LYS A 45 22.75 -25.35 2.23
C LYS A 45 21.50 -25.76 2.99
N GLU A 46 21.68 -26.74 3.88
CA GLU A 46 20.64 -27.39 4.68
C GLU A 46 19.61 -26.34 5.09
N LYS A 47 18.41 -26.40 4.48
CA LYS A 47 17.23 -25.82 5.14
C LYS A 47 17.23 -26.46 6.51
N GLU A 48 17.57 -25.69 7.56
CA GLU A 48 17.57 -26.13 8.95
C GLU A 48 16.38 -27.07 9.10
N GLN A 49 16.66 -28.36 9.29
CA GLN A 49 15.65 -29.42 9.16
C GLN A 49 14.70 -29.27 10.34
N ILE A 50 13.67 -28.43 10.19
CA ILE A 50 12.66 -28.30 11.20
C ILE A 50 11.88 -29.62 11.19
N ASN A 51 12.06 -30.43 12.23
CA ASN A 51 11.35 -31.70 12.43
C ASN A 51 9.86 -31.52 12.17
N GLU A 52 9.34 -32.05 11.06
CA GLU A 52 7.99 -31.76 10.52
C GLU A 52 6.86 -31.95 11.54
N ALA A 53 7.07 -32.77 12.57
CA ALA A 53 6.10 -33.06 13.61
C ALA A 53 5.89 -31.93 14.64
N LYS A 54 6.90 -31.07 14.88
CA LYS A 54 6.83 -29.99 15.87
C LYS A 54 7.22 -28.65 15.26
N ARG A 55 6.33 -27.66 15.39
CA ARG A 55 6.55 -26.29 14.93
C ARG A 55 6.24 -25.35 16.09
N THR A 56 7.16 -24.45 16.37
CA THR A 56 6.99 -23.40 17.38
C THR A 56 6.82 -22.07 16.66
N PHE A 57 5.74 -21.35 16.97
CA PHE A 57 5.48 -20.03 16.42
C PHE A 57 5.59 -18.97 17.51
N ARG A 58 6.40 -17.95 17.26
CA ARG A 58 6.41 -16.74 18.07
C ARG A 58 5.35 -15.79 17.53
N VAL A 59 4.46 -15.35 18.41
CA VAL A 59 3.30 -14.53 18.02
C VAL A 59 3.22 -13.24 18.83
N TRP A 60 2.69 -12.18 18.22
CA TRP A 60 2.20 -11.01 18.95
C TRP A 60 0.75 -11.21 19.34
N LEU A 61 0.43 -10.79 20.55
CA LEU A 61 -0.92 -10.68 21.09
C LEU A 61 -1.32 -9.21 21.15
N ASP A 62 -2.61 -8.92 21.04
CA ASP A 62 -3.10 -7.55 21.21
C ASP A 62 -2.86 -7.07 22.66
N PRO A 63 -2.04 -6.04 22.89
CA PRO A 63 -1.71 -5.57 24.23
C PRO A 63 -2.93 -5.05 25.00
N ASN A 64 -3.86 -4.37 24.32
CA ASN A 64 -5.07 -3.83 24.96
C ASN A 64 -5.97 -4.97 25.44
N GLN A 65 -6.12 -6.02 24.62
CA GLN A 65 -6.90 -7.19 24.99
C GLN A 65 -6.27 -7.94 26.16
N TYR A 66 -4.93 -8.07 26.16
CA TYR A 66 -4.17 -8.69 27.25
C TYR A 66 -4.36 -7.94 28.56
N GLU A 67 -4.24 -6.60 28.54
CA GLU A 67 -4.48 -5.78 29.73
C GLU A 67 -5.91 -5.91 30.26
N MET A 68 -6.91 -5.89 29.37
CA MET A 68 -8.32 -6.08 29.76
C MET A 68 -8.57 -7.43 30.42
N ASP A 69 -7.97 -8.50 29.90
CA ASP A 69 -8.11 -9.84 30.45
C ASP A 69 -7.38 -9.98 31.80
N ALA A 70 -6.19 -9.40 31.93
CA ALA A 70 -5.46 -9.36 33.20
C ALA A 70 -6.27 -8.63 34.29
N LYS A 71 -6.89 -7.49 33.96
CA LYS A 71 -7.75 -6.74 34.90
C LYS A 71 -9.00 -7.53 35.30
N LYS A 72 -9.60 -8.29 34.40
CA LYS A 72 -10.75 -9.16 34.72
C LYS A 72 -10.37 -10.27 35.68
N LEU A 73 -9.19 -10.87 35.49
CA LEU A 73 -8.67 -11.89 36.39
C LEU A 73 -8.42 -11.30 37.78
N GLU A 74 -7.78 -10.13 37.86
CA GLU A 74 -7.50 -9.44 39.12
C GLU A 74 -8.78 -9.10 39.89
N LYS A 75 -9.85 -8.69 39.18
CA LYS A 75 -11.15 -8.39 39.78
C LYS A 75 -11.98 -9.62 40.15
N GLY A 76 -11.56 -10.83 39.72
CA GLY A 76 -12.31 -12.07 39.92
C GLY A 76 -13.50 -12.25 38.97
N ASP A 77 -13.58 -11.47 37.87
CA ASP A 77 -14.63 -11.63 36.84
C ASP A 77 -14.43 -12.91 36.03
N ILE A 78 -13.19 -13.41 35.97
CA ILE A 78 -12.81 -14.70 35.39
C ILE A 78 -11.98 -15.49 36.40
N ASN A 79 -12.15 -16.81 36.40
CA ASN A 79 -11.54 -17.68 37.42
C ASN A 79 -10.16 -18.22 37.02
N GLU A 80 -9.74 -18.02 35.78
CA GLU A 80 -8.49 -18.54 35.24
C GLU A 80 -7.89 -17.61 34.18
N SER A 81 -6.58 -17.75 33.96
CA SER A 81 -5.87 -17.00 32.92
C SER A 81 -6.24 -17.54 31.54
N VAL A 82 -6.90 -16.71 30.73
CA VAL A 82 -7.28 -17.06 29.34
C VAL A 82 -6.09 -17.62 28.55
N TYR A 83 -4.89 -17.08 28.77
CA TYR A 83 -3.67 -17.40 28.02
C TYR A 83 -3.07 -18.77 28.33
N GLU A 84 -3.51 -19.44 29.39
CA GLU A 84 -3.08 -20.79 29.78
C GLU A 84 -4.07 -21.87 29.30
N THR A 85 -5.21 -21.47 28.72
CA THR A 85 -6.32 -22.38 28.37
C THR A 85 -6.36 -22.78 26.88
N PHE A 86 -5.50 -22.20 26.05
CA PHE A 86 -5.57 -22.42 24.59
C PHE A 86 -5.17 -23.84 24.21
N ASN A 87 -6.04 -24.50 23.44
CA ASN A 87 -5.84 -25.85 22.93
C ASN A 87 -6.06 -25.97 21.40
N ILE A 88 -6.46 -24.88 20.75
CA ILE A 88 -6.71 -24.83 19.30
C ILE A 88 -6.07 -23.56 18.73
N LEU A 89 -5.27 -23.72 17.67
CA LEU A 89 -4.76 -22.63 16.85
C LEU A 89 -5.37 -22.73 15.44
N MET A 90 -6.03 -21.67 14.99
CA MET A 90 -6.68 -21.63 13.68
C MET A 90 -5.98 -20.65 12.75
N ARG A 91 -5.51 -21.14 11.59
CA ARG A 91 -4.95 -20.30 10.52
C ARG A 91 -6.00 -19.99 9.45
N ARG A 92 -6.03 -18.74 8.99
CA ARG A 92 -6.90 -18.29 7.89
C ARG A 92 -6.16 -18.22 6.55
N LYS A 93 -6.91 -18.20 5.45
CA LYS A 93 -6.36 -18.01 4.10
C LYS A 93 -5.74 -16.61 3.97
N PRO A 94 -4.49 -16.47 3.49
CA PRO A 94 -3.82 -15.17 3.43
C PRO A 94 -4.60 -14.08 2.68
N LYS A 95 -5.22 -14.41 1.53
CA LYS A 95 -5.99 -13.45 0.72
C LYS A 95 -7.23 -12.87 1.41
N GLU A 96 -7.74 -13.54 2.44
CA GLU A 96 -8.95 -13.16 3.18
C GLU A 96 -8.61 -12.65 4.60
N ASN A 97 -7.33 -12.55 4.95
CA ASN A 97 -6.85 -12.30 6.31
C ASN A 97 -6.05 -11.00 6.45
N ASN A 98 -6.46 -9.95 5.75
CA ASN A 98 -5.77 -8.64 5.75
C ASN A 98 -6.42 -7.60 6.67
N PHE A 99 -7.47 -7.97 7.41
CA PHE A 99 -8.29 -7.02 8.18
C PHE A 99 -7.48 -6.24 9.23
N LYS A 100 -6.55 -6.90 9.95
CA LYS A 100 -5.73 -6.24 10.98
C LYS A 100 -4.79 -5.21 10.36
N GLY A 101 -4.09 -5.55 9.28
CA GLY A 101 -3.21 -4.62 8.58
C GLY A 101 -3.96 -3.39 8.05
N VAL A 102 -5.16 -3.57 7.51
CA VAL A 102 -6.01 -2.44 7.08
C VAL A 102 -6.45 -1.58 8.27
N LEU A 103 -6.90 -2.19 9.37
CA LEU A 103 -7.33 -1.45 10.57
C LEU A 103 -6.18 -0.68 11.23
N ASP A 104 -4.98 -1.25 11.23
CA ASP A 104 -3.79 -0.55 11.72
C ASP A 104 -3.46 0.64 10.83
N SER A 105 -3.47 0.48 9.51
CA SER A 105 -3.28 1.61 8.59
C SER A 105 -4.34 2.71 8.78
N ILE A 106 -5.61 2.35 9.01
CA ILE A 106 -6.66 3.33 9.30
C ILE A 106 -6.37 4.05 10.62
N ARG A 107 -5.96 3.33 11.67
CA ARG A 107 -5.59 3.93 12.96
C ARG A 107 -4.41 4.88 12.80
N ASP A 108 -3.39 4.47 12.05
CA ASP A 108 -2.21 5.29 11.78
C ASP A 108 -2.59 6.55 11.00
N LEU A 109 -3.50 6.45 10.02
CA LEU A 109 -4.02 7.60 9.28
C LEU A 109 -4.83 8.57 10.16
N ILE A 110 -5.60 8.06 11.13
CA ILE A 110 -6.34 8.90 12.08
C ILE A 110 -5.40 9.64 13.03
N ASN A 111 -4.30 9.00 13.43
CA ASN A 111 -3.30 9.59 14.31
C ASN A 111 -2.32 10.53 13.57
N ALA A 112 -2.26 10.44 12.25
CA ALA A 112 -1.49 11.35 11.42
C ALA A 112 -2.19 12.72 11.30
N ASP A 113 -1.41 13.78 11.08
CA ASP A 113 -1.95 15.10 10.81
C ASP A 113 -2.69 15.09 9.45
N VAL A 114 -3.97 15.45 9.44
CA VAL A 114 -4.85 15.44 8.25
C VAL A 114 -4.29 16.34 7.13
N SER A 115 -3.60 17.42 7.50
CA SER A 115 -2.97 18.34 6.54
C SER A 115 -1.80 17.71 5.77
N ALA A 116 -1.19 16.65 6.33
CA ALA A 116 -0.12 15.91 5.68
C ALA A 116 -0.64 14.83 4.70
N VAL A 117 -1.93 14.50 4.76
CA VAL A 117 -2.49 13.34 4.05
C VAL A 117 -3.34 13.74 2.84
N VAL A 118 -4.07 14.87 2.89
CA VAL A 118 -4.99 15.27 1.82
C VAL A 118 -4.76 16.74 1.42
N PRO A 119 -4.55 17.04 0.12
CA PRO A 119 -4.46 18.41 -0.36
C PRO A 119 -5.76 19.21 -0.12
N ASP A 120 -5.61 20.49 0.24
CA ASP A 120 -6.75 21.38 0.55
C ASP A 120 -7.82 21.43 -0.56
N TRP A 121 -7.39 21.40 -1.83
CA TRP A 121 -8.29 21.43 -2.99
C TRP A 121 -9.12 20.16 -3.17
N LEU A 122 -8.81 19.08 -2.44
CA LEU A 122 -9.50 17.78 -2.51
C LEU A 122 -10.28 17.48 -1.23
N HIS A 123 -9.92 18.11 -0.10
CA HIS A 123 -10.48 17.85 1.22
C HIS A 123 -12.02 17.89 1.23
N ASP A 124 -12.60 19.01 0.78
CA ASP A 124 -14.06 19.19 0.79
C ASP A 124 -14.78 18.21 -0.13
N LEU A 125 -14.14 17.86 -1.26
CA LEU A 125 -14.69 16.91 -2.22
C LEU A 125 -14.72 15.49 -1.65
N VAL A 126 -13.68 15.07 -0.93
CA VAL A 126 -13.61 13.76 -0.26
C VAL A 126 -14.68 13.64 0.83
N LEU A 127 -14.94 14.73 1.55
CA LEU A 127 -16.01 14.79 2.56
C LEU A 127 -17.41 14.92 1.95
N GLY A 128 -17.51 15.19 0.64
CA GLY A 128 -18.78 15.31 -0.08
C GLY A 128 -19.46 16.67 0.07
N TYR A 129 -18.72 17.70 0.49
CA TYR A 129 -19.20 19.07 0.56
C TYR A 129 -18.76 19.90 -0.66
N GLY A 130 -19.37 21.07 -0.84
CA GLY A 130 -18.93 22.05 -1.84
C GLY A 130 -19.32 21.70 -3.28
N ASP A 131 -18.54 22.22 -4.21
CA ASP A 131 -18.77 22.10 -5.65
C ASP A 131 -17.94 20.94 -6.24
N PRO A 132 -18.57 19.93 -6.88
CA PRO A 132 -17.87 18.81 -7.51
C PRO A 132 -16.83 19.22 -8.56
N GLY A 133 -17.00 20.40 -9.18
CA GLY A 133 -16.09 20.95 -10.16
C GLY A 133 -14.92 21.75 -9.58
N ALA A 134 -14.82 21.93 -8.26
CA ALA A 134 -13.79 22.75 -7.63
C ALA A 134 -12.37 22.23 -7.90
N SER A 135 -12.20 20.90 -7.96
CA SER A 135 -10.92 20.25 -8.25
C SER A 135 -10.70 20.00 -9.75
N HIS A 136 -11.49 20.59 -10.64
CA HIS A 136 -11.26 20.50 -12.08
C HIS A 136 -10.02 21.32 -12.47
N TYR A 137 -9.16 20.80 -13.36
CA TYR A 137 -7.89 21.42 -13.72
C TYR A 137 -8.03 22.88 -14.21
N SER A 138 -9.15 23.23 -14.84
CA SER A 138 -9.41 24.59 -15.33
C SER A 138 -9.69 25.61 -14.23
N ARG A 139 -9.99 25.14 -13.01
CA ARG A 139 -10.31 25.97 -11.84
C ARG A 139 -9.22 25.93 -10.77
N MET A 140 -8.25 25.03 -10.90
CA MET A 140 -7.13 24.91 -9.99
C MET A 140 -6.17 26.11 -10.10
N PRO A 141 -5.68 26.66 -8.98
CA PRO A 141 -4.60 27.62 -9.00
C PRO A 141 -3.33 26.97 -9.56
N GLY A 142 -2.59 27.67 -10.42
CA GLY A 142 -1.34 27.15 -11.00
C GLY A 142 -1.51 26.22 -12.21
N MET A 143 -2.63 26.32 -12.94
CA MET A 143 -2.82 25.58 -14.20
C MET A 143 -1.63 25.78 -15.15
N ILE A 144 -1.02 24.67 -15.57
CA ILE A 144 0.10 24.68 -16.51
C ILE A 144 -0.43 25.05 -17.89
N LYS A 145 -0.05 26.23 -18.38
CA LYS A 145 -0.52 26.76 -19.67
C LYS A 145 0.10 26.04 -20.85
N THR A 146 1.40 25.76 -20.78
CA THR A 146 2.15 25.13 -21.86
C THR A 146 2.64 23.77 -21.42
N LEU A 147 2.20 22.73 -22.14
CA LEU A 147 2.58 21.35 -21.89
C LEU A 147 3.32 20.79 -23.10
N ASN A 148 4.42 20.09 -22.85
CA ASN A 148 5.07 19.28 -23.86
C ASN A 148 4.34 17.93 -23.94
N PHE A 149 3.69 17.68 -25.07
CA PHE A 149 2.94 16.45 -25.30
C PHE A 149 3.83 15.30 -25.79
N CYS A 150 5.14 15.52 -25.93
CA CYS A 150 6.12 14.50 -26.30
C CYS A 150 5.65 13.75 -27.57
N ASP A 151 5.40 12.45 -27.46
CA ASP A 151 4.98 11.53 -28.53
C ASP A 151 3.46 11.27 -28.56
N THR A 152 2.67 12.00 -27.77
CA THR A 152 1.19 11.84 -27.75
C THR A 152 0.57 12.03 -29.13
N PHE A 153 1.10 12.98 -29.93
CA PHE A 153 0.60 13.26 -31.27
C PHE A 153 1.62 12.90 -32.33
N LEU A 154 1.19 12.08 -33.29
CA LEU A 154 1.99 11.59 -34.41
C LEU A 154 2.21 12.65 -35.51
N SER A 155 1.29 13.62 -35.63
CA SER A 155 1.35 14.67 -36.66
C SER A 155 0.48 15.87 -36.27
N LEU A 156 0.68 17.00 -36.95
CA LEU A 156 -0.16 18.19 -36.76
C LEU A 156 -1.65 17.90 -37.06
N LYS A 157 -1.94 17.01 -38.02
CA LYS A 157 -3.31 16.57 -38.29
C LYS A 157 -3.92 15.87 -37.08
N HIS A 158 -3.17 14.97 -36.43
CA HIS A 158 -3.64 14.30 -35.21
C HIS A 158 -3.92 15.31 -34.08
N VAL A 159 -3.10 16.35 -33.94
CA VAL A 159 -3.39 17.45 -32.99
C VAL A 159 -4.73 18.13 -33.31
N LYS A 160 -4.96 18.49 -34.57
CA LYS A 160 -6.20 19.16 -35.00
C LYS A 160 -7.43 18.27 -34.78
N ASP A 161 -7.33 16.99 -35.12
CA ASP A 161 -8.42 16.02 -34.94
C ASP A 161 -8.73 15.76 -33.46
N ALA A 162 -7.75 15.90 -32.56
CA ALA A 162 -7.93 15.76 -31.11
C ALA A 162 -8.64 16.96 -30.46
N TYR A 163 -8.66 18.14 -31.11
CA TYR A 163 -9.31 19.35 -30.62
C TYR A 163 -10.34 19.89 -31.63
N PRO A 164 -11.39 19.12 -31.97
CA PRO A 164 -12.33 19.50 -33.04
C PRO A 164 -13.11 20.79 -32.76
N SER A 165 -13.26 21.15 -31.48
CA SER A 165 -13.99 22.34 -31.03
C SER A 165 -13.09 23.56 -30.81
N ARG A 166 -11.79 23.49 -31.09
CA ARG A 166 -10.84 24.60 -30.90
C ARG A 166 -10.00 24.81 -32.15
N ALA A 167 -9.76 26.08 -32.49
CA ALA A 167 -8.80 26.43 -33.53
C ALA A 167 -7.36 26.15 -33.03
N VAL A 168 -6.58 25.38 -33.79
CA VAL A 168 -5.17 25.08 -33.50
C VAL A 168 -4.30 25.96 -34.41
N GLU A 169 -3.57 26.88 -33.80
CA GLU A 169 -2.62 27.78 -34.45
C GLU A 169 -1.18 27.32 -34.18
N VAL A 170 -0.31 27.41 -35.20
CA VAL A 170 1.11 27.05 -35.08
C VAL A 170 1.92 28.32 -34.91
N ALA A 171 2.69 28.42 -33.82
CA ALA A 171 3.58 29.56 -33.60
C ALA A 171 4.81 29.50 -34.52
N GLY A 172 5.08 30.59 -35.26
CA GLY A 172 6.27 30.71 -36.10
C GLY A 172 6.14 30.07 -37.49
N GLU A 173 5.03 30.30 -38.19
CA GLU A 173 4.84 29.82 -39.56
C GLU A 173 5.95 30.35 -40.50
N GLU A 174 6.81 29.45 -40.98
CA GLU A 174 7.46 29.60 -42.27
C GLU A 174 6.55 28.96 -43.32
N GLU A 175 6.17 29.73 -44.35
CA GLU A 175 5.30 29.28 -45.43
C GLU A 175 5.85 27.99 -46.07
N GLY A 176 5.10 26.88 -45.93
CA GLY A 176 5.35 25.62 -46.63
C GLY A 176 5.84 24.44 -45.78
N THR A 177 6.17 24.64 -44.50
CA THR A 177 6.74 23.57 -43.66
C THR A 177 5.76 23.12 -42.56
N GLN A 178 5.35 21.85 -42.58
CA GLN A 178 4.50 21.31 -41.49
C GLN A 178 5.37 20.97 -40.27
N PRO A 179 5.00 21.43 -39.07
CA PRO A 179 5.74 21.09 -37.86
C PRO A 179 5.65 19.58 -37.59
N LEU A 180 6.80 18.98 -37.29
CA LEU A 180 6.94 17.60 -36.88
C LEU A 180 6.91 17.48 -35.36
N PRO A 181 6.50 16.34 -34.80
CA PRO A 181 6.58 16.10 -33.36
C PRO A 181 8.03 16.18 -32.84
N PRO A 182 8.23 16.46 -31.53
CA PRO A 182 7.22 16.60 -30.48
C PRO A 182 6.52 17.98 -30.48
N PHE A 183 5.25 17.98 -30.07
CA PHE A 183 4.44 19.19 -30.01
C PHE A 183 4.32 19.74 -28.58
N LYS A 184 4.59 21.04 -28.42
CA LYS A 184 4.22 21.79 -27.21
C LYS A 184 2.92 22.53 -27.50
N LEU A 185 1.89 22.29 -26.69
CA LEU A 185 0.62 22.99 -26.81
C LEU A 185 0.50 24.01 -25.69
N THR A 186 0.06 25.22 -26.04
CA THR A 186 -0.23 26.30 -25.10
C THR A 186 -1.73 26.56 -25.10
N TYR A 187 -2.36 26.42 -23.93
CA TYR A 187 -3.79 26.70 -23.76
C TYR A 187 -4.00 28.17 -23.37
N PRO A 188 -5.04 28.82 -23.91
CA PRO A 188 -5.41 30.17 -23.49
C PRO A 188 -5.87 30.17 -22.03
N GLU A 189 -5.81 31.34 -21.38
CA GLU A 189 -6.41 31.48 -20.05
C GLU A 189 -7.90 31.15 -20.14
N VAL A 190 -8.34 30.25 -19.26
CA VAL A 190 -9.77 30.02 -19.06
C VAL A 190 -10.29 31.24 -18.33
N VAL A 191 -10.97 32.14 -19.05
CA VAL A 191 -11.70 33.25 -18.43
C VAL A 191 -12.75 32.63 -17.52
N LYS A 192 -12.64 32.92 -16.22
CA LYS A 192 -13.55 32.44 -15.17
C LYS A 192 -14.94 33.03 -15.32
#